data_AF-A0AAE5P618-F1
#
_entry.id   AF-A0AAE5P618-F1
#
_cell.length_a   1.000
_cell.length_b   1.000
_cell.length_c   1.000
_cell.angle_alpha   90.00
_cell.angle_beta   90.00
_cell.angle_gamma   90.00
#
_symmetry.space_group_name_H-M   'P 1'
#
loop_
_entity.id
_entity.type
_entity.pdbx_description
1 polymer ?
#
loop_
_entity_poly.entity_id
_entity_poly.type
_entity_poly.pdbx_seq_one_letter_code
_entity_poly.pdbx_strand_id
1 'polypeptide(L)'
;MFHSVKRTLIIMKLILQDVLQINSLVPPYSSTFTKIAFPVPEPPGISDLPLFIYFDIDNRFTLAQQQWIRDAINGVLFQWFQHLTEKWNGGSNNGISQLANCTNLYAIRNLRPTWYLGLPINNGLAATNIAMDQFTRLIRDNGFRLAPQAKIFSNISFPANSSTIFALTTLAQSQVPLSLIVNPAQLDSSDLNIKFLTGSMFHAWLHRAGFYHPKKSGHFIIECPMCIMRGFQIKETITPDSFYIQFLD
;
A
#
# COMPACT_ATOMS: atom_id res chain seq x y z
N MET A 1 1.42 4.66 32.30
CA MET A 1 1.41 6.01 31.68
C MET A 1 2.65 6.31 30.83
N PHE A 2 3.87 6.03 31.30
CA PHE A 2 5.12 6.36 30.59
C PHE A 2 5.38 5.64 29.25
N HIS A 3 4.79 4.47 29.00
CA HIS A 3 4.98 3.73 27.73
C HIS A 3 4.22 4.32 26.54
N SER A 4 3.10 5.01 26.76
CA SER A 4 2.32 5.68 25.71
C SER A 4 3.06 6.90 25.15
N VAL A 5 3.72 7.66 26.02
CA VAL A 5 4.52 8.84 25.66
C VAL A 5 5.71 8.47 24.79
N LYS A 6 6.42 7.38 25.11
CA LYS A 6 7.56 6.87 24.34
C LYS A 6 7.16 6.46 22.91
N ARG A 7 5.91 6.01 22.72
CA ARG A 7 5.35 5.56 21.44
C ARG A 7 4.88 6.73 20.56
N THR A 8 4.20 7.72 21.14
CA THR A 8 3.89 8.97 20.42
C THR A 8 5.18 9.65 19.96
N LEU A 9 6.23 9.62 20.79
CA LEU A 9 7.57 10.06 20.40
C LEU A 9 8.16 9.27 19.23
N ILE A 10 7.98 7.94 19.16
CA ILE A 10 8.47 7.14 18.02
C ILE A 10 7.68 7.44 16.74
N ILE A 11 6.36 7.55 16.81
CA ILE A 11 5.52 7.88 15.65
C ILE A 11 5.78 9.31 15.19
N MET A 12 5.84 10.28 16.10
CA MET A 12 6.23 11.66 15.79
C MET A 12 7.64 11.72 15.23
N LYS A 13 8.57 10.88 15.69
CA LYS A 13 9.94 10.82 15.19
C LYS A 13 10.02 10.19 13.80
N LEU A 14 9.23 9.17 13.50
CA LEU A 14 9.09 8.63 12.14
C LEU A 14 8.45 9.65 11.19
N ILE A 15 7.43 10.38 11.65
CA ILE A 15 6.81 11.50 10.92
C ILE A 15 7.82 12.63 10.70
N LEU A 16 8.61 12.99 11.71
CA LEU A 16 9.62 14.03 11.62
C LEU A 16 10.81 13.60 10.73
N GLN A 17 11.15 12.30 10.72
CA GLN A 17 12.16 11.73 9.82
C GLN A 17 11.68 11.73 8.35
N ASP A 18 10.42 11.43 8.09
CA ASP A 18 9.80 11.50 6.75
C ASP A 18 9.64 12.97 6.29
N VAL A 19 9.28 13.90 7.18
CA VAL A 19 9.11 15.34 6.86
C VAL A 19 10.45 16.06 6.68
N LEU A 20 11.50 15.67 7.40
CA LEU A 20 12.79 16.38 7.37
C LEU A 20 13.88 15.71 6.51
N GLN A 21 13.65 14.54 5.90
CA GLN A 21 14.70 13.74 5.25
C GLN A 21 15.92 13.44 6.15
N ILE A 22 15.75 13.48 7.47
CA ILE A 22 16.86 13.31 8.41
C ILE A 22 17.04 11.81 8.69
N ASN A 23 18.04 11.22 8.03
CA ASN A 23 18.54 9.85 8.23
C ASN A 23 19.30 9.69 9.57
N SER A 24 18.73 10.12 10.68
CA SER A 24 19.37 9.95 11.98
C SER A 24 18.31 9.74 13.06
N LEU A 25 18.03 8.47 13.35
CA LEU A 25 18.07 7.91 14.70
C LEU A 25 17.68 6.43 14.64
N VAL A 26 18.64 5.60 15.05
CA VAL A 26 18.54 4.14 15.17
C VAL A 26 17.30 3.76 16.00
N PRO A 27 16.52 2.74 15.59
CA PRO A 27 15.43 2.20 16.41
C PRO A 27 15.94 1.81 17.81
N PRO A 28 15.08 1.74 18.84
CA PRO A 28 15.48 1.38 20.21
C PRO A 28 16.05 -0.03 20.36
N TYR A 29 16.12 -0.81 19.28
CA TYR A 29 16.84 -2.06 19.14
C TYR A 29 17.71 -1.96 17.90
N SER A 30 18.89 -2.60 17.92
CA SER A 30 19.67 -2.90 16.72
C SER A 30 18.86 -3.89 15.87
N SER A 31 17.79 -3.45 15.21
CA SER A 31 17.11 -4.24 14.20
C SER A 31 18.06 -4.34 13.02
N THR A 32 18.69 -5.50 12.86
CA THR A 32 19.31 -5.85 11.60
C THR A 32 18.20 -6.00 10.56
N PHE A 33 18.45 -5.51 9.36
CA PHE A 33 17.54 -5.64 8.24
C PHE A 33 18.12 -6.65 7.25
N THR A 34 17.26 -7.44 6.63
CA THR A 34 17.62 -8.29 5.51
C THR A 34 17.09 -7.66 4.23
N LYS A 35 17.96 -7.49 3.23
CA LYS A 35 17.53 -7.01 1.92
C LYS A 35 16.77 -8.12 1.20
N ILE A 36 15.63 -7.77 0.64
CA ILE A 36 14.79 -8.65 -0.17
C ILE A 36 14.48 -7.96 -1.49
N ALA A 37 14.37 -8.76 -2.55
CA ALA A 37 14.09 -8.29 -3.90
C ALA A 37 12.84 -8.99 -4.45
N PHE A 38 12.05 -8.26 -5.23
CA PHE A 38 10.84 -8.75 -5.88
C PHE A 38 10.92 -8.48 -7.38
N PRO A 39 10.72 -9.49 -8.24
CA PRO A 39 10.70 -9.26 -9.67
C PRO A 39 9.52 -8.36 -10.02
N VAL A 40 9.74 -7.40 -10.91
CA VAL A 40 8.68 -6.54 -11.41
C VAL A 40 8.11 -7.18 -12.67
N PRO A 41 6.82 -7.56 -12.69
CA PRO A 41 6.19 -8.02 -13.92
C PRO A 41 6.13 -6.88 -14.94
N GLU A 42 6.25 -7.19 -16.23
CA GLU A 42 6.23 -6.20 -17.32
C GLU A 42 4.87 -6.22 -18.03
N PRO A 43 3.95 -5.28 -17.74
CA PRO A 43 2.68 -5.18 -18.44
C PRO A 43 2.88 -4.61 -19.85
N PRO A 44 2.00 -4.97 -20.81
CA PRO A 44 2.10 -4.45 -22.16
C PRO A 44 1.89 -2.92 -22.19
N GLY A 45 2.62 -2.25 -23.08
CA GLY A 45 2.52 -0.80 -23.28
C GLY A 45 3.27 0.04 -22.23
N ILE A 46 3.95 -0.57 -21.26
CA ILE A 46 4.78 0.13 -20.27
C ILE A 46 6.25 -0.29 -20.44
N SER A 47 7.11 0.67 -20.79
CA SER A 47 8.56 0.49 -20.90
C SER A 47 9.29 0.90 -19.62
N ASP A 48 10.62 0.81 -19.61
CA ASP A 48 11.49 1.42 -18.59
C ASP A 48 11.14 1.01 -17.16
N LEU A 49 10.92 -0.28 -16.96
CA LEU A 49 10.69 -0.88 -15.65
C LEU A 49 11.99 -1.51 -15.11
N PRO A 50 12.28 -1.38 -13.82
CA PRO A 50 13.40 -2.07 -13.20
C PRO A 50 13.10 -3.57 -13.14
N LEU A 51 14.13 -4.42 -13.26
CA LEU A 51 13.96 -5.88 -13.10
C LEU A 51 13.44 -6.27 -11.70
N PHE A 52 13.81 -5.49 -10.69
CA PHE A 52 13.44 -5.75 -9.29
C PHE A 52 13.13 -4.47 -8.54
N ILE A 53 12.23 -4.56 -7.56
CA ILE A 53 12.12 -3.63 -6.44
C ILE A 53 12.72 -4.24 -5.17
N TYR A 54 13.17 -3.38 -4.27
CA TYR A 54 13.94 -3.77 -3.09
C TYR A 54 13.32 -3.23 -1.81
N PHE A 55 13.34 -4.07 -0.78
CA PHE A 55 12.97 -3.70 0.58
C PHE A 55 14.01 -4.21 1.56
N ASP A 56 14.19 -3.49 2.66
CA ASP A 56 14.86 -3.96 3.86
C ASP A 56 13.79 -4.42 4.84
N ILE A 57 13.73 -5.72 5.12
CA ILE A 57 12.79 -6.30 6.07
C ILE A 57 13.43 -6.45 7.44
N ASP A 58 12.71 -6.05 8.49
CA ASP A 58 13.14 -6.17 9.87
C ASP A 58 13.33 -7.64 10.29
N ASN A 59 14.49 -7.99 10.83
CA ASN A 59 14.81 -9.38 11.22
C ASN A 59 14.01 -9.90 12.42
N ARG A 60 13.14 -9.08 13.03
CA ARG A 60 12.19 -9.51 14.06
C ARG A 60 11.02 -10.32 13.51
N PHE A 61 10.74 -10.28 12.20
CA PHE A 61 9.73 -11.14 11.60
C PHE A 61 10.21 -12.60 11.53
N THR A 62 9.34 -13.54 11.89
CA THR A 62 9.58 -14.97 11.67
C THR A 62 9.64 -15.28 10.17
N LEU A 63 10.23 -16.43 9.78
CA LEU A 63 10.28 -16.83 8.37
C LEU A 63 8.88 -16.93 7.74
N ALA A 64 7.90 -17.43 8.49
CA ALA A 64 6.51 -17.49 8.05
C ALA A 64 5.95 -16.08 7.80
N GLN A 65 6.12 -15.15 8.74
CA GLN A 65 5.67 -13.76 8.59
C GLN A 65 6.35 -13.07 7.40
N GLN A 66 7.66 -13.30 7.20
CA GLN A 66 8.37 -12.80 6.03
C GLN A 66 7.79 -13.35 4.71
N GLN A 67 7.40 -14.63 4.68
CA GLN A 67 6.75 -15.22 3.51
C GLN A 67 5.39 -14.57 3.24
N TRP A 68 4.55 -14.37 4.26
CA TRP A 68 3.29 -13.65 4.12
C TRP A 68 3.47 -12.23 3.58
N ILE A 69 4.46 -11.50 4.07
CA ILE A 69 4.81 -10.16 3.56
C ILE A 69 5.24 -10.23 2.09
N ARG A 70 6.06 -11.22 1.72
CA ARG A 70 6.50 -11.41 0.33
C ARG A 70 5.32 -11.70 -0.59
N ASP A 71 4.43 -12.59 -0.18
CA ASP A 71 3.25 -12.97 -0.96
C ASP A 71 2.31 -11.78 -1.15
N ALA A 72 2.14 -10.94 -0.13
CA ALA A 72 1.32 -9.73 -0.23
C ALA A 72 1.94 -8.67 -1.15
N ILE A 73 3.27 -8.48 -1.14
CA ILE A 73 3.94 -7.56 -2.08
C ILE A 73 3.80 -8.07 -3.52
N ASN A 74 4.02 -9.37 -3.75
CA ASN A 74 3.77 -9.99 -5.04
C ASN A 74 2.30 -9.85 -5.46
N GLY A 75 1.37 -9.95 -4.51
CA GLY A 75 -0.05 -9.69 -4.72
C GLY A 75 -0.32 -8.27 -5.21
N VAL A 76 0.28 -7.24 -4.60
CA VAL A 76 0.15 -5.84 -5.03
C VAL A 76 0.72 -5.64 -6.44
N LEU A 77 1.92 -6.16 -6.71
CA LEU A 77 2.53 -6.10 -8.05
C LEU A 77 1.67 -6.80 -9.10
N PHE A 78 1.08 -7.94 -8.75
CA PHE A 78 0.16 -8.65 -9.63
C PHE A 78 -1.09 -7.82 -9.94
N GLN A 79 -1.71 -7.16 -8.95
CA GLN A 79 -2.88 -6.31 -9.20
C GLN A 79 -2.56 -5.10 -10.07
N TRP A 80 -1.40 -4.47 -9.85
CA TRP A 80 -0.91 -3.39 -10.71
C TRP A 80 -0.69 -3.88 -12.16
N PHE A 81 -0.04 -5.04 -12.33
CA PHE A 81 0.19 -5.65 -13.63
C PHE A 81 -1.11 -6.01 -14.37
N GLN A 82 -2.06 -6.63 -13.68
CA GLN A 82 -3.36 -6.99 -14.25
C GLN A 82 -4.13 -5.74 -14.68
N HIS A 83 -4.15 -4.71 -13.84
CA HIS A 83 -4.79 -3.46 -14.18
C HIS A 83 -4.26 -2.87 -15.50
N LEU A 84 -2.94 -2.78 -15.65
CA LEU A 84 -2.31 -2.22 -16.84
C LEU A 84 -2.53 -3.10 -18.08
N THR A 85 -2.50 -4.43 -17.90
CA THR A 85 -2.76 -5.40 -18.97
C THR A 85 -4.19 -5.28 -19.51
N GLU A 86 -5.18 -5.22 -18.61
CA GLU A 86 -6.59 -5.08 -18.98
C GLU A 86 -6.88 -3.70 -19.60
N LYS A 87 -6.26 -2.64 -19.08
CA LYS A 87 -6.35 -1.28 -19.62
C LYS A 87 -5.76 -1.17 -21.03
N TRP A 88 -4.65 -1.86 -21.29
CA TRP A 88 -3.97 -1.85 -22.59
C TRP A 88 -4.88 -2.24 -23.75
N ASN A 89 -5.76 -3.23 -23.54
CA ASN A 89 -6.79 -3.66 -24.50
C ASN A 89 -6.28 -3.75 -25.96
N GLY A 90 -5.19 -4.51 -26.15
CA GLY A 90 -4.58 -4.71 -27.46
C GLY A 90 -3.94 -3.45 -28.09
N GLY A 91 -3.60 -2.45 -27.30
CA GLY A 91 -2.93 -1.21 -27.74
C GLY A 91 -3.84 0.00 -27.86
N SER A 92 -5.14 -0.17 -27.64
CA SER A 92 -6.10 0.94 -27.65
C SER A 92 -6.08 1.76 -26.35
N ASN A 93 -5.51 1.21 -25.26
CA ASN A 93 -5.38 1.84 -23.95
C ASN A 93 -6.71 2.43 -23.40
N ASN A 94 -7.83 1.79 -23.73
CA ASN A 94 -9.18 2.20 -23.33
C ASN A 94 -9.94 1.11 -22.57
N GLY A 95 -9.27 0.00 -22.25
CA GLY A 95 -9.85 -1.07 -21.47
C GLY A 95 -10.16 -0.65 -20.03
N ILE A 96 -11.08 -1.35 -19.40
CA ILE A 96 -11.45 -1.13 -18.00
C ILE A 96 -11.06 -2.38 -17.22
N SER A 97 -10.07 -2.24 -16.34
CA SER A 97 -9.67 -3.35 -15.48
C SER A 97 -10.76 -3.77 -14.49
N GLN A 98 -10.75 -5.02 -14.02
CA GLN A 98 -11.64 -5.50 -12.96
C GLN A 98 -11.51 -4.66 -11.69
N LEU A 99 -10.28 -4.28 -11.32
CA LEU A 99 -10.02 -3.41 -10.18
C LEU A 99 -10.70 -2.05 -10.36
N ALA A 100 -10.54 -1.41 -11.52
CA ALA A 100 -11.13 -0.11 -11.80
C ALA A 100 -12.66 -0.19 -11.86
N ASN A 101 -13.21 -1.25 -12.50
CA ASN A 101 -14.64 -1.48 -12.57
C ASN A 101 -15.25 -1.66 -11.17
N CYS A 102 -14.68 -2.53 -10.34
CA CYS A 102 -15.15 -2.75 -8.97
C CYS A 102 -15.03 -1.48 -8.12
N THR A 103 -13.91 -0.76 -8.22
CA THR A 103 -13.70 0.47 -7.43
C THR A 103 -14.69 1.55 -7.83
N ASN A 104 -15.00 1.67 -9.12
CA ASN A 104 -15.93 2.66 -9.66
C ASN A 104 -17.36 2.53 -9.11
N LEU A 105 -17.79 1.32 -8.74
CA LEU A 105 -19.11 1.09 -8.17
C LEU A 105 -19.30 1.76 -6.80
N TYR A 106 -18.23 1.92 -6.03
CA TYR A 106 -18.33 2.28 -4.61
C TYR A 106 -17.51 3.53 -4.22
N ALA A 107 -16.40 3.82 -4.92
CA ALA A 107 -15.56 4.97 -4.61
C ALA A 107 -16.14 6.27 -5.17
N ILE A 108 -16.67 7.10 -4.28
CA ILE A 108 -17.30 8.39 -4.62
C ILE A 108 -16.67 9.59 -3.88
N ARG A 109 -15.76 9.34 -2.93
CA ARG A 109 -15.14 10.37 -2.09
C ARG A 109 -13.62 10.27 -2.08
N ASN A 110 -12.98 11.43 -1.88
CA ASN A 110 -11.53 11.58 -1.77
C ASN A 110 -10.75 10.86 -2.88
N LEU A 111 -11.22 11.06 -4.12
CA LEU A 111 -10.70 10.45 -5.35
C LEU A 111 -9.34 11.03 -5.77
N ARG A 112 -8.86 12.07 -5.08
CA ARG A 112 -7.69 12.86 -5.46
C ARG A 112 -6.53 12.61 -4.50
N PRO A 113 -5.33 12.26 -4.99
CA PRO A 113 -4.15 12.20 -4.14
C PRO A 113 -3.67 13.62 -3.79
N THR A 114 -2.98 13.75 -2.66
CA THR A 114 -2.54 15.02 -2.04
C THR A 114 -1.71 15.91 -2.94
N TRP A 115 -0.83 15.33 -3.77
CA TRP A 115 0.06 16.05 -4.70
C TRP A 115 -0.62 16.48 -6.01
N TYR A 116 -1.84 16.01 -6.29
CA TYR A 116 -2.48 16.22 -7.59
C TYR A 116 -3.17 17.58 -7.68
N LEU A 117 -2.69 18.39 -8.62
CA LEU A 117 -3.17 19.75 -8.89
C LEU A 117 -4.00 19.87 -10.19
N GLY A 118 -4.27 18.75 -10.87
CA GLY A 118 -5.01 18.73 -12.14
C GLY A 118 -6.53 18.88 -11.99
N LEU A 119 -7.24 18.61 -13.08
CA LEU A 119 -8.70 18.65 -13.14
C LEU A 119 -9.34 17.68 -12.13
N PRO A 120 -10.54 18.00 -11.59
CA PRO A 120 -11.26 17.12 -10.68
C PRO A 120 -11.36 15.68 -11.19
N ILE A 121 -11.09 14.73 -10.30
CA ILE A 121 -11.22 13.31 -10.58
C ILE A 121 -12.65 12.91 -10.22
N ASN A 122 -13.42 12.51 -11.22
CA ASN A 122 -14.87 12.46 -11.11
C ASN A 122 -15.44 11.12 -10.63
N ASN A 123 -14.67 10.04 -10.71
CA ASN A 123 -15.13 8.71 -10.33
C ASN A 123 -13.99 7.78 -9.90
N GLY A 124 -14.37 6.63 -9.34
CA GLY A 124 -13.42 5.61 -8.88
C GLY A 124 -12.55 5.03 -9.99
N LEU A 125 -13.08 4.87 -11.22
CA LEU A 125 -12.29 4.38 -12.36
C LEU A 125 -11.10 5.30 -12.66
N ALA A 126 -11.34 6.60 -12.77
CA ALA A 126 -10.30 7.58 -13.05
C ALA A 126 -9.28 7.65 -11.90
N ALA A 127 -9.75 7.56 -10.65
CA ALA A 127 -8.87 7.50 -9.48
C ALA A 127 -7.99 6.23 -9.47
N THR A 128 -8.54 5.07 -9.84
CA THR A 128 -7.78 3.82 -9.96
C THR A 128 -6.69 3.95 -11.03
N ASN A 129 -7.01 4.50 -12.20
CA ASN A 129 -6.01 4.73 -13.26
C ASN A 129 -4.85 5.61 -12.75
N ILE A 130 -5.17 6.72 -12.07
CA ILE A 130 -4.16 7.62 -11.50
C ILE A 130 -3.32 6.91 -10.44
N ALA A 131 -3.95 6.11 -9.58
CA ALA A 131 -3.23 5.34 -8.57
C ALA A 131 -2.26 4.32 -9.19
N MET A 132 -2.67 3.63 -10.26
CA MET A 132 -1.83 2.61 -10.91
C MET A 132 -0.71 3.22 -11.73
N ASP A 133 -0.97 4.34 -12.42
CA ASP A 133 0.08 5.14 -13.06
C ASP A 133 1.09 5.62 -12.01
N GLN A 134 0.61 5.95 -10.81
CA GLN A 134 1.48 6.35 -9.71
C GLN A 134 2.24 5.18 -9.07
N PHE A 135 1.66 3.98 -9.00
CA PHE A 135 2.40 2.78 -8.62
C PHE A 135 3.54 2.49 -9.59
N THR A 136 3.34 2.67 -10.90
CA THR A 136 4.41 2.56 -11.91
C THR A 136 5.58 3.48 -11.57
N ARG A 137 5.31 4.73 -11.16
CA ARG A 137 6.37 5.66 -10.74
C ARG A 137 7.06 5.20 -9.46
N LEU A 138 6.32 4.79 -8.44
CA LEU A 138 6.89 4.29 -7.18
C LEU A 138 7.76 3.03 -7.40
N ILE A 139 7.34 2.14 -8.28
CA ILE A 139 8.08 0.94 -8.68
C ILE A 139 9.40 1.35 -9.35
N ARG A 140 9.37 2.28 -10.32
CA ARG A 140 10.57 2.82 -10.96
C ARG A 140 11.50 3.50 -9.96
N ASP A 141 10.96 4.40 -9.15
CA ASP A 141 11.73 5.16 -8.17
C ASP A 141 12.41 4.23 -7.15
N ASN A 142 11.73 3.17 -6.71
CA ASN A 142 12.33 2.17 -5.83
C ASN A 142 13.39 1.32 -6.56
N GLY A 143 13.04 0.69 -7.68
CA GLY A 143 13.91 -0.28 -8.34
C GLY A 143 15.17 0.35 -8.96
N PHE A 144 15.06 1.57 -9.48
CA PHE A 144 16.20 2.35 -9.96
C PHE A 144 16.91 3.16 -8.85
N ARG A 145 16.50 3.02 -7.59
CA ARG A 145 17.09 3.69 -6.41
C ARG A 145 17.04 5.23 -6.49
N LEU A 146 15.97 5.77 -7.06
CA LEU A 146 15.70 7.21 -7.08
C LEU A 146 15.01 7.67 -5.79
N ALA A 147 14.26 6.79 -5.13
CA ALA A 147 13.72 7.00 -3.78
C ALA A 147 14.68 6.46 -2.70
N PRO A 148 14.58 6.96 -1.45
CA PRO A 148 15.21 6.31 -0.30
C PRO A 148 14.84 4.82 -0.23
N GLN A 149 15.76 4.02 0.32
CA GLN A 149 15.57 2.58 0.45
C GLN A 149 14.30 2.27 1.26
N ALA A 150 13.39 1.50 0.67
CA ALA A 150 12.15 1.12 1.32
C ALA A 150 12.42 0.14 2.47
N LYS A 151 11.78 0.36 3.61
CA LYS A 151 11.94 -0.43 4.83
C LYS A 151 10.60 -0.96 5.31
N ILE A 152 10.59 -2.21 5.75
CA ILE A 152 9.42 -2.88 6.34
C ILE A 152 9.72 -3.09 7.81
N PHE A 153 9.09 -2.30 8.67
CA PHE A 153 9.31 -2.34 10.11
C PHE A 153 8.34 -3.30 10.79
N SER A 154 8.86 -4.08 11.76
CA SER A 154 8.02 -4.86 12.67
C SER A 154 7.58 -3.99 13.86
N ASN A 155 6.28 -3.76 14.00
CA ASN A 155 5.76 -3.06 15.17
C ASN A 155 4.33 -3.50 15.50
N ILE A 156 4.10 -3.88 16.74
CA ILE A 156 2.75 -4.20 17.23
C ILE A 156 2.06 -2.87 17.53
N SER A 157 1.12 -2.49 16.66
CA SER A 157 0.24 -1.35 16.93
C SER A 157 -0.58 -1.64 18.19
N PHE A 158 -0.79 -0.65 19.05
CA PHE A 158 -1.75 -0.73 20.15
C PHE A 158 -2.96 0.19 19.88
N PRO A 159 -4.20 -0.31 19.95
CA PRO A 159 -4.54 -1.72 20.24
C PRO A 159 -4.02 -2.67 19.15
N ALA A 160 -3.73 -3.93 19.52
CA ALA A 160 -3.10 -4.96 18.67
C ALA A 160 -3.80 -5.21 17.33
N ASN A 161 -5.02 -4.70 17.18
CA ASN A 161 -5.93 -4.93 16.07
C ASN A 161 -6.25 -3.60 15.34
N SER A 162 -5.51 -2.53 15.61
CA SER A 162 -5.85 -1.20 15.07
C SER A 162 -5.52 -1.02 13.59
N SER A 163 -4.61 -1.86 13.07
CA SER A 163 -4.14 -1.89 11.68
C SER A 163 -3.29 -3.15 11.46
N THR A 164 -3.39 -3.75 10.27
CA THR A 164 -2.50 -4.83 9.83
C THR A 164 -1.20 -4.26 9.24
N ILE A 165 -1.31 -3.28 8.34
CA ILE A 165 -0.20 -2.57 7.72
C ILE A 165 -0.49 -1.08 7.74
N PHE A 166 0.45 -0.28 8.25
CA PHE A 166 0.36 1.16 8.31
C PHE A 166 1.39 1.82 7.38
N ALA A 167 0.98 2.89 6.70
CA ALA A 167 1.88 3.76 5.95
C ALA A 167 1.44 5.23 6.01
N LEU A 168 2.42 6.14 6.00
CA LEU A 168 2.12 7.57 5.96
C LEU A 168 1.73 8.00 4.55
N THR A 169 0.69 8.84 4.46
CA THR A 169 0.31 9.49 3.20
C THR A 169 1.42 10.45 2.78
N THR A 170 1.98 10.25 1.59
CA THR A 170 2.95 11.20 1.04
C THR A 170 2.25 12.50 0.59
N LEU A 171 2.98 13.61 0.57
CA LEU A 171 2.58 14.84 -0.11
C LEU A 171 3.33 15.05 -1.43
N ALA A 172 4.30 14.19 -1.74
CA ALA A 172 5.13 14.25 -2.94
C ALA A 172 4.69 13.19 -3.97
N GLN A 173 4.89 13.51 -5.25
CA GLN A 173 4.63 12.58 -6.34
C GLN A 173 5.84 11.67 -6.67
N SER A 174 7.06 12.06 -6.36
CA SER A 174 8.27 11.31 -6.75
C SER A 174 9.23 11.11 -5.59
N GLN A 175 10.13 10.14 -5.75
CA GLN A 175 11.16 9.79 -4.77
C GLN A 175 10.58 9.38 -3.40
N VAL A 176 9.35 8.87 -3.41
CA VAL A 176 8.65 8.45 -2.19
C VAL A 176 9.05 7.01 -1.88
N PRO A 177 9.64 6.72 -0.70
CA PRO A 177 9.96 5.35 -0.35
C PRO A 177 8.69 4.55 -0.10
N LEU A 178 8.66 3.28 -0.52
CA LEU A 178 7.58 2.32 -0.25
C LEU A 178 7.61 1.76 1.19
N SER A 179 8.21 2.51 2.12
CA SER A 179 8.36 2.09 3.52
C SER A 179 7.01 1.98 4.24
N LEU A 180 6.90 0.97 5.10
CA LEU A 180 5.67 0.64 5.80
C LEU A 180 5.95 -0.08 7.13
N ILE A 181 4.94 -0.11 7.99
CA ILE A 181 4.97 -0.78 9.29
C ILE A 181 3.98 -1.93 9.25
N VAL A 182 4.43 -3.15 9.53
CA VAL A 182 3.58 -4.34 9.59
C VAL A 182 3.44 -4.77 11.04
N ASN A 183 2.19 -5.09 11.41
CA ASN A 183 1.87 -5.64 12.72
C ASN A 183 2.05 -7.17 12.71
N PRO A 184 3.14 -7.70 13.29
CA PRO A 184 3.39 -9.15 13.26
C PRO A 184 2.28 -9.95 13.95
N ALA A 185 1.62 -9.41 14.97
CA ALA A 185 0.54 -10.10 15.68
C ALA A 185 -0.70 -10.32 14.79
N GLN A 186 -0.94 -9.45 13.80
CA GLN A 186 -2.02 -9.63 12.83
C GLN A 186 -1.67 -10.69 11.78
N LEU A 187 -0.38 -10.86 11.45
CA LEU A 187 0.06 -11.89 10.52
C LEU A 187 -0.14 -13.31 11.07
N ASP A 188 -0.16 -13.46 12.39
CA ASP A 188 -0.40 -14.74 13.06
C ASP A 188 -1.90 -14.98 13.37
N SER A 189 -2.79 -14.06 12.97
CA SER A 189 -4.23 -14.16 13.21
C SER A 189 -4.90 -15.19 12.28
N SER A 190 -5.79 -16.03 12.83
CA SER A 190 -6.59 -16.98 12.05
C SER A 190 -7.57 -16.32 11.09
N ASP A 191 -7.95 -15.07 11.36
CA ASP A 191 -8.92 -14.32 10.55
C ASP A 191 -8.26 -13.67 9.33
N LEU A 192 -6.92 -13.61 9.30
CA LEU A 192 -6.16 -13.06 8.18
C LEU A 192 -5.96 -14.12 7.10
N ASN A 193 -6.29 -13.76 5.86
CA ASN A 193 -5.91 -14.53 4.68
C ASN A 193 -5.13 -13.66 3.69
N ILE A 194 -4.55 -14.28 2.67
CA ILE A 194 -3.65 -13.58 1.74
C ILE A 194 -4.35 -12.47 0.94
N LYS A 195 -5.65 -12.59 0.63
CA LYS A 195 -6.41 -11.52 -0.04
C LYS A 195 -6.55 -10.31 0.86
N PHE A 196 -6.80 -10.53 2.15
CA PHE A 196 -6.91 -9.45 3.14
C PHE A 196 -5.55 -8.78 3.37
N LEU A 197 -4.47 -9.55 3.49
CA LEU A 197 -3.13 -8.99 3.60
C LEU A 197 -2.72 -8.23 2.34
N THR A 198 -3.03 -8.75 1.16
CA THR A 198 -2.79 -8.06 -0.12
C THR A 198 -3.56 -6.75 -0.19
N GLY A 199 -4.84 -6.73 0.20
CA GLY A 199 -5.63 -5.50 0.28
C GLY A 199 -5.04 -4.49 1.27
N SER A 200 -4.59 -4.94 2.44
CA SER A 200 -3.92 -4.07 3.43
C SER A 200 -2.60 -3.50 2.91
N MET A 201 -1.79 -4.32 2.22
CA MET A 201 -0.54 -3.88 1.59
C MET A 201 -0.80 -2.88 0.47
N PHE A 202 -1.83 -3.13 -0.35
CA PHE A 202 -2.26 -2.24 -1.42
C PHE A 202 -2.72 -0.89 -0.86
N HIS A 203 -3.49 -0.90 0.23
CA HIS A 203 -3.90 0.29 0.95
C HIS A 203 -2.71 1.13 1.44
N ALA A 204 -1.72 0.47 2.06
CA ALA A 204 -0.48 1.12 2.47
C ALA A 204 0.30 1.73 1.29
N TRP A 205 0.30 1.07 0.13
CA TRP A 205 0.89 1.65 -1.09
C TRP A 205 0.07 2.83 -1.63
N LEU A 206 -1.25 2.83 -1.51
CA LEU A 206 -2.07 3.98 -1.88
C LEU A 206 -1.76 5.21 -1.02
N HIS A 207 -1.41 5.02 0.25
CA HIS A 207 -0.86 6.09 1.09
C HIS A 207 0.45 6.64 0.49
N ARG A 208 1.37 5.77 0.08
CA ARG A 208 2.60 6.19 -0.61
C ARG A 208 2.36 6.75 -2.00
N ALA A 209 1.20 6.49 -2.60
CA ALA A 209 0.73 7.15 -3.82
C ALA A 209 0.00 8.48 -3.55
N GLY A 210 -0.15 8.89 -2.29
CA GLY A 210 -0.69 10.19 -1.89
C GLY A 210 -2.19 10.20 -1.62
N PHE A 211 -2.87 9.05 -1.63
CA PHE A 211 -4.28 9.01 -1.24
C PHE A 211 -4.41 9.09 0.28
N TYR A 212 -5.33 9.94 0.74
CA TYR A 212 -5.57 10.17 2.16
C TYR A 212 -6.80 9.41 2.66
N HIS A 213 -6.77 9.12 3.96
CA HIS A 213 -7.62 8.17 4.64
C HIS A 213 -8.57 8.81 5.66
N PRO A 214 -9.88 8.44 5.63
CA PRO A 214 -10.79 8.75 6.74
C PRO A 214 -11.58 7.56 7.36
N LYS A 215 -11.07 6.32 7.40
CA LYS A 215 -11.70 5.07 7.95
C LYS A 215 -13.15 4.86 7.53
N LYS A 216 -13.51 5.22 6.30
CA LYS A 216 -14.91 5.26 5.88
C LYS A 216 -15.09 4.68 4.49
N SER A 217 -16.04 3.76 4.39
CA SER A 217 -16.62 3.29 3.12
C SER A 217 -17.00 4.46 2.20
N GLY A 218 -16.97 4.23 0.90
CA GLY A 218 -17.18 5.22 -0.15
C GLY A 218 -15.96 6.08 -0.47
N HIS A 219 -14.87 6.01 0.31
CA HIS A 219 -13.62 6.68 0.00
C HIS A 219 -12.74 5.80 -0.88
N PHE A 220 -12.10 6.39 -1.88
CA PHE A 220 -11.28 5.65 -2.85
C PHE A 220 -10.25 4.74 -2.20
N ILE A 221 -9.49 5.28 -1.24
CA ILE A 221 -8.40 4.54 -0.58
C ILE A 221 -8.90 3.32 0.19
N ILE A 222 -10.19 3.27 0.54
CA ILE A 222 -10.83 2.13 1.23
C ILE A 222 -11.45 1.17 0.20
N GLU A 223 -12.21 1.68 -0.75
CA GLU A 223 -12.95 0.85 -1.70
C GLU A 223 -12.04 0.08 -2.65
N CYS A 224 -10.95 0.70 -3.10
CA CYS A 224 -10.00 0.10 -4.02
C CYS A 224 -9.35 -1.18 -3.44
N PRO A 225 -8.72 -1.17 -2.24
CA PRO A 225 -8.22 -2.39 -1.63
C PRO A 225 -9.33 -3.36 -1.21
N MET A 226 -10.50 -2.88 -0.79
CA MET A 226 -11.64 -3.76 -0.47
C MET A 226 -12.14 -4.55 -1.69
N CYS A 227 -12.00 -4.02 -2.90
CA CYS A 227 -12.25 -4.77 -4.12
C CYS A 227 -11.32 -5.99 -4.25
N ILE A 228 -10.04 -5.85 -3.91
CA ILE A 228 -9.08 -6.97 -3.89
C ILE A 228 -9.48 -7.98 -2.81
N MET A 229 -9.82 -7.52 -1.61
CA MET A 229 -10.21 -8.38 -0.49
C MET A 229 -11.44 -9.25 -0.82
N ARG A 230 -12.39 -8.68 -1.58
CA ARG A 230 -13.60 -9.37 -2.06
C ARG A 230 -13.38 -10.21 -3.33
N GLY A 231 -12.17 -10.21 -3.89
CA GLY A 231 -11.92 -10.84 -5.19
C GLY A 231 -12.81 -10.26 -6.30
N PHE A 232 -13.01 -8.94 -6.29
CA PHE A 232 -13.82 -8.16 -7.24
C PHE A 232 -15.32 -8.46 -7.22
N GLN A 233 -15.82 -9.22 -6.26
CA GLN A 233 -17.25 -9.45 -6.12
C GLN A 233 -17.98 -8.21 -5.57
N ILE A 234 -19.23 -8.06 -6.01
CA ILE A 234 -20.17 -7.03 -5.53
C ILE A 234 -20.34 -7.16 -4.01
N LYS A 235 -20.56 -6.04 -3.31
CA LYS A 235 -20.81 -6.05 -1.86
C LYS A 235 -22.09 -6.85 -1.57
N GLU A 236 -21.97 -7.86 -0.72
CA GLU A 236 -23.13 -8.57 -0.18
C GLU A 236 -23.73 -7.81 1.00
N THR A 237 -25.03 -7.96 1.22
CA THR A 237 -25.73 -7.31 2.33
C THR A 237 -25.36 -7.90 3.69
N ILE A 238 -24.88 -9.15 3.74
CA ILE A 238 -24.60 -9.87 4.98
C ILE A 238 -23.19 -9.59 5.53
N THR A 239 -22.22 -9.25 4.69
CA THR A 239 -20.87 -8.90 5.13
C THR A 239 -20.71 -7.39 5.18
N PRO A 240 -20.69 -6.77 6.37
CA PRO A 240 -20.57 -5.32 6.48
C PRO A 240 -19.16 -4.85 6.06
N ASP A 241 -19.05 -3.63 5.53
CA ASP A 241 -17.76 -3.05 5.14
C ASP A 241 -16.74 -3.00 6.29
N SER A 242 -17.21 -2.86 7.53
CA SER A 242 -16.37 -2.88 8.74
C SER A 242 -15.55 -4.17 8.88
N PHE A 243 -16.04 -5.29 8.36
CA PHE A 243 -15.32 -6.56 8.33
C PHE A 243 -14.03 -6.48 7.51
N TYR A 244 -14.01 -5.70 6.43
CA TYR A 244 -12.82 -5.50 5.62
C TYR A 244 -11.97 -4.33 6.14
N ILE A 245 -12.62 -3.24 6.54
CA ILE A 245 -11.96 -2.02 7.02
C ILE A 245 -11.09 -2.28 8.25
N GLN A 246 -11.40 -3.27 9.09
CA GLN A 246 -10.56 -3.60 10.25
C GLN A 246 -9.11 -4.01 9.89
N PHE A 247 -8.87 -4.46 8.66
CA PHE A 247 -7.53 -4.80 8.17
C PHE A 247 -6.78 -3.59 7.59
N LEU A 248 -7.46 -2.46 7.43
CA LEU A 248 -6.92 -1.20 6.91
C LEU A 248 -6.53 -0.26 8.08
N ASP A 249 -5.56 0.63 7.84
CA ASP A 249 -5.00 1.49 8.90
C ASP A 249 -5.85 2.70 9.24
#